data_AF-A0A2R6CKB0-F1
#
_entry.id   AF-A0A2R6CKB0-F1
#
_cell.length_a   1.000
_cell.length_b   1.000
_cell.length_c   1.000
_cell.angle_alpha   90.00
_cell.angle_beta   90.00
_cell.angle_gamma   90.00
#
_symmetry.space_group_name_H-M   'P 1'
#
loop_
_entity.id
_entity.type
_entity.pdbx_description
1 polymer ?
#
loop_
_entity_poly.entity_id
_entity_poly.type
_entity_poly.pdbx_seq_one_letter_code
_entity_poly.pdbx_strand_id
1 'polypeptide(L)'
;MAEFNLQPRLDAAESEPSDAEELLSSYADAHETVTLATEPAGASEDDRVLIPGEYLEIDGVERFAQVYTDLVEEPEVVEAALWGPTAERFPVRVKHYALQQIGQPDLYEFHALGGQVTLVIAESKLEAEQVQREVPAPALG
;
A
#
# COMPACT_ATOMS: atom_id res chain seq x y z
N MET A 1 16.91 -3.89 -3.93
CA MET A 1 16.16 -3.29 -2.81
C MET A 1 14.96 -2.66 -3.47
N ALA A 2 13.78 -2.89 -2.91
CA ALA A 2 12.53 -2.51 -3.54
C ALA A 2 12.19 -1.05 -3.22
N GLU A 3 11.75 -0.28 -4.22
CA GLU A 3 11.34 1.10 -3.98
C GLU A 3 10.10 1.16 -3.05
N PHE A 4 9.14 0.26 -3.27
CA PHE A 4 7.88 0.17 -2.53
C PHE A 4 7.58 -1.27 -2.08
N ASN A 5 6.76 -1.40 -1.03
CA ASN A 5 6.15 -2.68 -0.66
C ASN A 5 4.63 -2.59 -0.69
N LEU A 6 3.96 -3.72 -0.94
CA LEU A 6 2.51 -3.80 -0.86
C LEU A 6 2.07 -5.12 -0.25
N GLN A 7 1.32 -5.08 0.87
CA GLN A 7 0.81 -6.26 1.54
C GLN A 7 -0.72 -6.17 1.66
N PRO A 8 -1.50 -7.10 1.07
CA PRO A 8 -2.94 -7.11 1.23
C PRO A 8 -3.34 -7.52 2.65
N ARG A 9 -4.49 -7.02 3.09
CA ARG A 9 -5.22 -7.46 4.27
C ARG A 9 -6.53 -8.07 3.78
N LEU A 10 -6.70 -9.37 4.00
CA LEU A 10 -7.83 -10.13 3.47
C LEU A 10 -8.96 -10.25 4.50
N ASP A 11 -10.19 -10.46 4.03
CA ASP A 11 -11.33 -10.81 4.90
C ASP A 11 -11.14 -12.24 5.44
N ALA A 12 -10.94 -12.36 6.76
CA ALA A 12 -10.71 -13.65 7.39
C ALA A 12 -11.92 -14.61 7.33
N ALA A 13 -13.12 -14.11 7.02
CA ALA A 13 -14.31 -14.95 6.86
C ALA A 13 -14.42 -15.58 5.46
N GLU A 14 -13.77 -14.98 4.46
CA GLU A 14 -13.89 -15.37 3.06
C GLU A 14 -12.59 -15.87 2.44
N SER A 15 -11.45 -15.74 3.14
CA SER A 15 -10.12 -16.10 2.62
C SER A 15 -9.29 -17.00 3.54
N GLU A 16 -8.40 -17.77 2.93
CA GLU A 16 -7.35 -18.57 3.54
C GLU A 16 -5.96 -17.95 3.28
N PRO A 17 -4.93 -18.25 4.10
CA PRO A 17 -3.59 -17.69 3.90
C PRO A 17 -2.98 -17.96 2.51
N SER A 18 -3.34 -19.08 1.89
CA SER A 18 -2.88 -19.45 0.54
C SER A 18 -3.44 -18.55 -0.57
N ASP A 19 -4.59 -17.92 -0.33
CA ASP A 19 -5.26 -17.10 -1.34
C ASP A 19 -4.43 -15.85 -1.66
N ALA A 20 -3.73 -15.31 -0.65
CA ALA A 20 -2.80 -14.21 -0.84
C ALA A 20 -1.63 -14.59 -1.75
N GLU A 21 -1.07 -15.80 -1.62
CA GLU A 21 0.02 -16.25 -2.49
C GLU A 21 -0.45 -16.36 -3.95
N GLU A 22 -1.63 -16.97 -4.17
CA GLU A 22 -2.22 -17.10 -5.50
C GLU A 22 -2.51 -15.72 -6.11
N LEU A 23 -3.14 -14.81 -5.35
CA LEU A 23 -3.42 -13.45 -5.78
C LEU A 23 -2.15 -12.68 -6.14
N LEU A 24 -1.16 -12.65 -5.24
CA LEU A 24 0.05 -11.84 -5.41
C LEU A 24 1.00 -12.40 -6.46
N SER A 25 1.06 -13.73 -6.63
CA SER A 25 1.90 -14.36 -7.66
C SER A 25 1.51 -13.91 -9.07
N SER A 26 0.22 -13.66 -9.32
CA SER A 26 -0.25 -13.17 -10.62
C SER A 26 0.39 -11.83 -11.02
N TYR A 27 0.60 -10.93 -10.07
CA TYR A 27 1.24 -9.63 -10.30
C TYR A 27 2.74 -9.75 -10.53
N ALA A 28 3.41 -10.63 -9.77
CA ALA A 28 4.83 -10.91 -9.96
C ALA A 28 5.12 -11.58 -11.31
N ASP A 29 4.27 -12.51 -11.74
CA ASP A 29 4.38 -13.17 -13.03
C ASP A 29 4.09 -12.23 -14.21
N ALA A 30 3.18 -11.27 -14.02
CA ALA A 30 2.80 -10.32 -15.05
C ALA A 30 3.85 -9.20 -15.27
N HIS A 31 4.69 -8.91 -14.27
CA HIS A 31 5.49 -7.69 -14.25
C HIS A 31 6.93 -7.92 -13.75
N GLU A 32 7.91 -7.64 -14.62
CA GLU A 32 9.34 -7.78 -14.30
C GLU A 32 9.83 -6.91 -13.12
N THR A 33 9.10 -5.83 -12.81
CA THR A 33 9.42 -4.91 -11.70
C THR A 33 8.69 -5.23 -10.41
N VAL A 34 8.00 -6.37 -10.34
CA VAL A 34 7.26 -6.85 -9.18
C VAL A 34 7.84 -8.19 -8.75
N THR A 35 8.19 -8.32 -7.48
CA THR A 35 8.71 -9.56 -6.90
C THR A 35 7.86 -9.96 -5.71
N LEU A 36 7.52 -11.24 -5.61
CA LEU A 36 6.87 -11.82 -4.44
C LEU A 36 7.91 -12.10 -3.36
N ALA A 37 7.66 -11.61 -2.16
CA ALA A 37 8.47 -11.82 -0.98
C ALA A 37 7.62 -12.33 0.18
N THR A 38 8.27 -12.96 1.16
CA THR A 38 7.61 -13.54 2.34
C THR A 38 8.33 -13.08 3.60
N GLU A 39 7.57 -12.66 4.60
CA GLU A 39 8.00 -12.43 5.97
C GLU A 39 7.04 -13.16 6.93
N PRO A 40 7.46 -13.59 8.13
CA PRO A 40 6.51 -14.04 9.15
C PRO A 40 5.34 -13.06 9.31
N ALA A 41 4.14 -13.54 9.03
CA ALA A 41 2.90 -12.80 9.23
C ALA A 41 2.86 -12.23 10.64
N GLY A 42 2.63 -10.91 10.74
CA GLY A 42 2.30 -10.29 12.02
C GLY A 42 0.96 -10.83 12.53
N ALA A 43 0.81 -10.94 13.85
CA ALA A 43 -0.52 -11.20 14.41
C ALA A 43 -1.41 -9.98 14.18
N SER A 44 -2.55 -10.17 13.51
CA SER A 44 -3.62 -9.18 13.50
C SER A 44 -4.24 -9.09 14.90
N GLU A 45 -4.54 -7.89 15.36
CA GLU A 45 -5.37 -7.67 16.57
C GLU A 45 -6.88 -7.75 16.26
N ASP A 46 -7.26 -7.74 14.97
CA ASP A 46 -8.65 -7.93 14.52
C ASP A 46 -8.81 -9.32 13.90
N ASP A 47 -9.63 -10.16 14.54
CA ASP A 47 -9.95 -11.52 14.11
C ASP A 47 -10.70 -11.57 12.75
N ARG A 48 -11.16 -10.43 12.24
CA ARG A 48 -11.81 -10.31 10.92
C ARG A 48 -10.82 -10.05 9.78
N VAL A 49 -9.56 -9.79 10.11
CA VAL A 49 -8.53 -9.46 9.11
C VAL A 49 -7.46 -10.52 9.12
N LEU A 50 -7.25 -11.13 7.96
CA LEU A 50 -6.15 -12.04 7.71
C LEU A 50 -4.98 -11.26 7.11
N ILE A 51 -3.83 -11.28 7.81
CA ILE A 51 -2.59 -10.69 7.32
C ILE A 51 -1.70 -11.85 6.82
N PRO A 52 -1.51 -12.00 5.50
CA PRO A 52 -0.64 -13.04 4.95
C PRO A 52 0.84 -12.75 5.24
N GLY A 53 1.69 -13.76 5.13
CA GLY A 53 3.15 -13.56 5.23
C GLY A 53 3.73 -12.95 3.96
N GLU A 54 2.99 -13.05 2.87
CA GLU A 54 3.38 -12.67 1.52
C GLU A 54 3.11 -11.18 1.28
N TYR A 55 4.03 -10.54 0.57
CA TYR A 55 3.92 -9.15 0.12
C TYR A 55 4.66 -8.95 -1.20
N LEU A 56 4.34 -7.86 -1.89
CA LEU A 56 5.01 -7.46 -3.12
C LEU A 56 6.12 -6.47 -2.84
N GLU A 57 7.25 -6.68 -3.48
CA GLU A 57 8.32 -5.72 -3.70
C GLU A 57 8.16 -5.12 -5.08
N ILE A 58 8.05 -3.79 -5.17
CA ILE A 58 7.74 -3.11 -6.43
C ILE A 58 8.71 -1.95 -6.67
N ASP A 59 9.32 -1.95 -7.85
CA ASP A 59 10.13 -0.84 -8.33
C ASP A 59 9.31 0.07 -9.25
N GLY A 60 9.37 1.39 -9.00
CA GLY A 60 8.68 2.41 -9.78
C GLY A 60 7.26 2.72 -9.30
N VAL A 61 7.01 4.02 -9.10
CA VAL A 61 5.71 4.55 -8.64
C VAL A 61 4.55 4.21 -9.56
N GLU A 62 4.75 4.24 -10.88
CA GLU A 62 3.68 3.96 -11.85
C GLU A 62 3.18 2.52 -11.72
N ARG A 63 4.12 1.56 -11.56
CA ARG A 63 3.78 0.16 -11.34
C ARG A 63 3.11 -0.03 -10.00
N PHE A 64 3.67 0.57 -8.95
CA PHE A 64 3.10 0.51 -7.60
C PHE A 64 1.65 1.01 -7.60
N ALA A 65 1.39 2.17 -8.21
CA ALA A 65 0.07 2.76 -8.32
C ALA A 65 -0.92 1.86 -9.07
N GLN A 66 -0.49 1.25 -10.17
CA GLN A 66 -1.30 0.30 -10.92
C GLN A 66 -1.68 -0.91 -10.07
N VAL A 67 -0.67 -1.63 -9.55
CA VAL A 67 -0.88 -2.85 -8.76
C VAL A 67 -1.70 -2.56 -7.50
N TYR A 68 -1.44 -1.43 -6.84
CA TYR A 68 -2.23 -0.99 -5.70
C TYR A 68 -3.72 -0.83 -6.05
N THR A 69 -4.01 -0.16 -7.18
CA THR A 69 -5.39 0.12 -7.60
C THR A 69 -6.12 -1.18 -7.95
N ASP A 70 -5.47 -2.06 -8.71
CA ASP A 70 -6.03 -3.36 -9.08
C ASP A 70 -6.29 -4.21 -7.82
N LEU A 71 -5.32 -4.26 -6.90
CA LEU A 71 -5.40 -5.07 -5.69
C LEU A 71 -6.54 -4.66 -4.74
N VAL A 72 -6.80 -3.36 -4.57
CA VAL A 72 -7.88 -2.89 -3.67
C VAL A 72 -9.27 -2.95 -4.30
N GLU A 73 -9.37 -3.29 -5.58
CA GLU A 73 -10.63 -3.61 -6.24
C GLU A 73 -11.01 -5.10 -6.08
N GLU A 74 -10.08 -5.94 -5.62
CA GLU A 74 -10.35 -7.35 -5.35
C GLU A 74 -11.31 -7.51 -4.16
N PRO A 75 -12.41 -8.27 -4.31
CA PRO A 75 -13.45 -8.40 -3.28
C PRO A 75 -12.95 -8.91 -1.93
N GLU A 76 -11.92 -9.75 -1.94
CA GLU A 76 -11.31 -10.35 -0.76
C GLU A 76 -10.36 -9.41 -0.01
N VAL A 77 -9.90 -8.33 -0.66
CA VAL A 77 -8.96 -7.37 -0.09
C VAL A 77 -9.72 -6.26 0.63
N VAL A 78 -9.63 -6.25 1.96
CA VAL A 78 -10.24 -5.22 2.81
C VAL A 78 -9.41 -3.94 2.79
N GLU A 79 -8.09 -4.07 2.77
CA GLU A 79 -7.14 -2.96 2.72
C GLU A 79 -5.78 -3.46 2.21
N ALA A 80 -4.87 -2.55 1.85
CA ALA A 80 -3.48 -2.90 1.59
C ALA A 80 -2.53 -1.99 2.38
N ALA A 81 -1.61 -2.61 3.12
CA ALA A 81 -0.49 -1.93 3.74
C ALA A 81 0.51 -1.49 2.66
N LEU A 82 0.83 -0.20 2.67
CA LEU A 82 1.60 0.47 1.61
C LEU A 82 3.12 0.44 1.84
N TRP A 83 3.57 0.02 3.02
CA TRP A 83 4.98 -0.02 3.41
C TRP A 83 5.29 -1.34 4.10
N GLY A 84 6.53 -1.79 3.94
CA GLY A 84 7.03 -3.03 4.49
C GLY A 84 8.49 -2.88 4.94
N PRO A 85 9.13 -3.99 5.30
CA PRO A 85 10.47 -4.00 5.88
C PRO A 85 11.56 -3.53 4.92
N THR A 86 11.35 -3.66 3.62
CA THR A 86 12.34 -3.35 2.58
C THR A 86 12.05 -2.04 1.83
N ALA A 87 10.96 -1.35 2.16
CA ALA A 87 10.51 -0.14 1.47
C ALA A 87 11.51 1.01 1.66
N GLU A 88 11.92 1.59 0.55
CA GLU A 88 12.74 2.81 0.52
C GLU A 88 11.87 4.07 0.49
N ARG A 89 10.64 3.98 -0.01
CA ARG A 89 9.70 5.09 -0.12
C ARG A 89 8.40 4.81 0.60
N PHE A 90 7.75 5.88 1.06
CA PHE A 90 6.65 5.81 2.01
C PHE A 90 5.39 6.53 1.50
N PRO A 91 4.61 5.91 0.59
CA PRO A 91 3.33 6.42 0.10
C PRO A 91 2.22 6.51 1.17
N VAL A 92 1.56 7.67 1.28
CA VAL A 92 0.35 7.89 2.09
C VAL A 92 -0.83 8.17 1.16
N ARG A 93 -1.96 7.49 1.35
CA ARG A 93 -3.20 7.82 0.63
C ARG A 93 -3.85 9.06 1.20
N VAL A 94 -4.09 10.05 0.35
CA VAL A 94 -4.74 11.31 0.73
C VAL A 94 -5.85 11.66 -0.25
N LYS A 95 -7.05 11.94 0.28
CA LYS A 95 -8.15 12.45 -0.55
C LYS A 95 -7.83 13.85 -1.07
N HIS A 96 -8.18 14.13 -2.33
CA HIS A 96 -7.82 15.37 -3.01
C HIS A 96 -8.18 16.65 -2.24
N TYR A 97 -9.32 16.67 -1.56
CA TYR A 97 -9.77 17.84 -0.79
C TYR A 97 -8.86 18.18 0.41
N ALA A 98 -8.02 17.23 0.85
CA ALA A 98 -7.14 17.40 2.01
C ALA A 98 -5.67 17.63 1.63
N LEU A 99 -5.31 17.52 0.34
CA LEU A 99 -3.93 17.82 -0.12
C LEU A 99 -3.47 19.24 0.27
N GLN A 100 -4.40 20.19 0.27
CA GLN A 100 -4.16 21.59 0.69
C GLN A 100 -3.80 21.75 2.18
N GLN A 101 -3.93 20.70 2.99
CA GLN A 101 -3.58 20.73 4.42
C GLN A 101 -2.12 20.36 4.66
N ILE A 102 -1.43 19.81 3.65
CA ILE A 102 -0.02 19.46 3.73
C ILE A 102 0.80 20.76 3.73
N GLY A 103 1.53 20.99 4.81
CA GLY A 103 2.23 22.26 5.04
C GLY A 103 3.45 22.48 4.16
N GLN A 104 4.12 21.39 3.78
CA GLN A 104 5.36 21.41 3.00
C GLN A 104 5.28 20.48 1.78
N PRO A 105 4.44 20.79 0.79
CA PRO A 105 4.20 19.91 -0.36
C PRO A 105 5.48 19.59 -1.16
N ASP A 106 6.45 20.51 -1.20
CA ASP A 106 7.70 20.33 -1.96
C ASP A 106 8.59 19.18 -1.44
N LEU A 107 8.30 18.63 -0.25
CA LEU A 107 9.00 17.46 0.30
C LEU A 107 8.49 16.13 -0.26
N TYR A 108 7.41 16.14 -1.04
CA TYR A 108 6.71 14.93 -1.44
C TYR A 108 6.55 14.83 -2.96
N GLU A 109 6.60 13.60 -3.47
CA GLU A 109 6.09 13.30 -4.80
C GLU A 109 4.58 13.01 -4.72
N PHE A 110 3.82 13.48 -5.70
CA PHE A 110 2.37 13.27 -5.76
C PHE A 110 2.01 12.44 -6.99
N HIS A 111 1.33 11.32 -6.77
CA HIS A 111 0.85 10.45 -7.83
C HIS A 111 -0.66 10.21 -7.70
N ALA A 112 -1.44 10.69 -8.68
CA ALA A 112 -2.89 10.52 -8.67
C ALA A 112 -3.25 9.08 -9.10
N LEU A 113 -4.00 8.37 -8.27
CA LEU A 113 -4.46 6.99 -8.57
C LEU A 113 -5.73 6.95 -9.44
N GLY A 114 -6.30 8.12 -9.73
CA GLY A 114 -7.65 8.23 -10.27
C GLY A 114 -8.68 8.49 -9.17
N GLY A 115 -9.89 8.90 -9.57
CA GLY A 115 -10.95 9.29 -8.63
C GLY A 115 -10.57 10.51 -7.77
N GLN A 116 -10.79 10.39 -6.45
CA GLN A 116 -10.52 11.46 -5.48
C GLN A 116 -9.35 11.17 -4.53
N VAL A 117 -8.43 10.28 -4.91
CA VAL A 117 -7.28 9.85 -4.07
C VAL A 117 -5.95 10.08 -4.79
N THR A 118 -4.97 10.59 -4.03
CA THR A 118 -3.57 10.77 -4.46
C THR A 118 -2.65 10.06 -3.47
N LEU A 119 -1.62 9.39 -3.99
CA LEU A 119 -0.48 8.95 -3.21
C LEU A 119 0.46 10.13 -2.98
N VAL A 120 0.71 10.44 -1.72
CA VAL A 120 1.74 11.38 -1.28
C VAL A 120 2.94 10.56 -0.85
N ILE A 121 4.02 10.61 -1.62
CA ILE A 121 5.17 9.73 -1.46
C ILE A 121 6.29 10.48 -0.78
N ALA A 122 6.62 10.03 0.43
CA ALA A 122 7.75 10.53 1.19
C ALA A 122 9.01 9.69 0.97
N GLU A 123 10.19 10.30 1.12
CA GLU A 123 11.49 9.61 1.09
C GLU A 123 11.88 9.01 2.45
N SER A 124 11.15 9.38 3.51
CA SER A 124 11.35 8.82 4.85
C SER A 124 10.05 8.54 5.59
N LYS A 125 10.11 7.58 6.51
CA LYS A 125 8.99 7.25 7.39
C LYS A 125 8.53 8.45 8.23
N LEU A 126 9.47 9.29 8.69
CA LEU A 126 9.16 10.48 9.49
C LEU A 126 8.31 11.49 8.72
N GLU A 127 8.66 11.73 7.46
CA GLU A 127 7.91 12.62 6.57
C GLU A 127 6.52 12.06 6.25
N ALA A 128 6.39 10.75 6.09
CA ALA A 128 5.10 10.09 5.89
C ALA A 128 4.20 10.19 7.15
N GLU A 129 4.78 10.00 8.33
CA GLU A 129 4.09 10.23 9.61
C GLU A 129 3.65 11.70 9.77
N GLN A 130 4.43 12.65 9.25
CA GLN A 130 4.05 14.06 9.25
C GLN A 130 2.79 14.30 8.40
N VAL A 131 2.70 13.71 7.21
CA VAL A 131 1.48 13.78 6.37
C VAL A 131 0.27 13.23 7.13
N GLN A 132 0.42 12.09 7.80
CA GLN A 132 -0.67 11.49 8.58
C GLN A 132 -1.15 12.35 9.75
N ARG A 133 -0.28 13.20 10.31
CA ARG A 133 -0.65 14.15 11.39
C ARG A 133 -1.32 15.41 10.86
N GLU A 134 -0.91 15.88 9.68
CA GLU A 134 -1.44 17.09 9.05
C GLU A 134 -2.80 16.86 8.38
N VAL A 135 -2.97 15.68 7.79
CA VAL A 135 -4.19 15.30 7.07
C VAL A 135 -5.24 14.75 8.04
N PRO A 136 -6.52 15.16 7.94
CA PRO A 136 -7.57 14.64 8.81
C PRO A 136 -7.78 13.15 8.57
N ALA A 137 -7.98 12.37 9.64
CA ALA A 137 -8.20 10.92 9.53
C ALA A 137 -9.23 10.48 8.48
N PRO A 138 -10.39 11.14 8.27
CA PRO A 138 -11.35 10.75 7.22
C PRO A 138 -10.85 10.97 5.78
N ALA A 139 -9.79 11.77 5.62
CA ALA A 139 -9.12 12.04 4.36
C ALA A 139 -7.91 11.15 4.11
N LEU A 140 -7.46 10.42 5.14
CA LEU A 140 -6.55 9.30 4.98
C LEU A 140 -7.37 8.10 4.47
N GLY A 141 -6.83 7.43 3.46
CA GLY A 141 -7.44 6.25 2.87
C GLY A 141 -7.34 5.06 3.79
#